data_AF-A0A7T8K7D2-F1
#
_entry.id   AF-A0A7T8K7D2-F1
#
_cell.length_a   1.000
_cell.length_b   1.000
_cell.length_c   1.000
_cell.angle_alpha   90.00
_cell.angle_beta   90.00
_cell.angle_gamma   90.00
#
_symmetry.space_group_name_H-M   'P 1'
#
loop_
_entity.id
_entity.type
_entity.pdbx_description
1 polymer ?
#
loop_
_entity_poly.entity_id
_entity_poly.type
_entity_poly.pdbx_seq_one_letter_code
_entity_poly.pdbx_strand_id
1 'polypeptide(L)' 'MHVPTLPPRYRCTDTREFLTRRDVEPVKQSPYSPDLNLCDRFLFRKLKHLLREDEFGGHEEATLAVQRAMRR' A
#
# COMPACT_ATOMS: atom_id res chain seq x y z
N MET A 1 -6.76 -24.68 -11.28
CA MET A 1 -6.99 -23.23 -11.46
C MET A 1 -6.54 -22.53 -10.18
N HIS A 2 -5.53 -21.65 -10.24
CA HIS A 2 -5.08 -20.91 -9.06
C HIS A 2 -6.07 -19.76 -8.83
N VAL A 3 -6.88 -19.85 -7.77
CA VAL A 3 -7.78 -18.75 -7.40
C VAL A 3 -6.90 -17.58 -6.96
N PRO A 4 -6.97 -16.43 -7.64
CA PRO A 4 -6.18 -15.29 -7.23
C PRO A 4 -6.66 -14.84 -5.88
N THR A 5 -5.72 -14.51 -5.00
CA THR A 5 -6.04 -14.21 -3.61
C THR A 5 -5.08 -13.17 -3.07
N LEU A 6 -5.45 -12.49 -1.97
CA LEU A 6 -4.62 -11.47 -1.33
C LEU A 6 -3.21 -11.99 -1.04
N PRO A 7 -2.17 -11.12 -1.04
CA PRO A 7 -0.80 -11.59 -0.90
C PRO A 7 -0.62 -12.42 0.39
N PRO A 8 0.19 -13.49 0.37
CA PRO A 8 0.20 -14.50 1.45
C PRO A 8 0.42 -13.93 2.86
N ARG A 9 1.26 -12.90 2.99
CA ARG A 9 1.55 -12.22 4.27
C ARG A 9 0.34 -11.53 4.90
N TYR A 10 -0.64 -11.09 4.11
CA TYR A 10 -1.86 -10.46 4.62
C TYR A 10 -2.87 -11.48 5.17
N ARG A 11 -2.67 -12.77 4.89
CA ARG A 11 -3.59 -13.85 5.31
C ARG A 11 -2.96 -14.86 6.27
N CYS A 12 -1.69 -14.71 6.61
CA CYS A 12 -1.05 -15.61 7.57
C CYS A 12 -1.70 -15.49 8.95
N THR A 13 -1.55 -16.56 9.74
CA THR A 13 -2.13 -16.68 11.08
C THR A 13 -1.74 -15.50 11.97
N ASP A 14 -0.45 -15.13 11.98
CA ASP A 14 0.07 -14.02 12.80
C ASP A 14 -0.64 -12.69 12.51
N THR A 15 -0.78 -12.33 11.23
CA THR A 15 -1.48 -11.11 10.83
C THR A 15 -2.96 -11.16 11.22
N ARG A 16 -3.62 -12.31 11.03
CA ARG A 16 -5.03 -12.48 11.41
C ARG A 16 -5.23 -12.36 12.91
N GLU A 17 -4.40 -13.03 13.70
CA GLU A 17 -4.45 -12.95 15.16
C GLU A 17 -4.18 -11.53 15.66
N PHE A 18 -3.20 -10.84 15.08
CA PHE A 18 -2.90 -9.46 15.43
C PHE A 18 -4.12 -8.55 15.20
N LEU A 19 -4.77 -8.66 14.04
CA LEU A 19 -5.95 -7.85 13.71
C LEU A 19 -7.15 -8.19 14.60
N THR A 20 -7.40 -9.48 14.87
CA THR A 20 -8.46 -9.92 15.79
C THR A 20 -8.23 -9.38 17.20
N ARG A 21 -6.99 -9.42 17.73
CA ARG A 21 -6.66 -8.87 19.06
C ARG A 21 -6.85 -7.35 19.13
N ARG A 22 -6.81 -6.65 18.00
CA ARG A 22 -6.99 -5.20 17.90
C ARG A 22 -8.42 -4.79 17.53
N ASP A 23 -9.34 -5.75 17.42
CA ASP A 23 -10.73 -5.53 16.99
C ASP A 23 -10.83 -4.79 15.64
N VAL A 24 -9.95 -5.16 14.70
CA VAL A 24 -9.92 -4.59 13.35
C VAL A 24 -10.47 -5.60 12.36
N GLU A 25 -11.63 -5.29 11.76
CA GLU A 25 -12.19 -6.05 10.65
C GLU A 25 -11.58 -5.61 9.30
N PRO A 26 -10.90 -6.49 8.55
CA PRO A 26 -10.35 -6.13 7.25
C PRO A 26 -11.45 -5.93 6.20
N VAL A 27 -11.35 -4.85 5.43
CA VAL A 27 -12.21 -4.65 4.25
C VAL A 27 -11.94 -5.75 3.22
N LYS A 28 -13.01 -6.37 2.70
CA LYS A 28 -12.90 -7.36 1.63
C LYS A 28 -12.37 -6.69 0.36
N GLN A 29 -11.23 -7.17 -0.13
CA GLN A 29 -10.63 -6.70 -1.38
C GLN A 29 -10.60 -7.84 -2.41
N SER A 30 -11.11 -7.56 -3.60
CA SER A 30 -11.07 -8.48 -4.73
C SER A 30 -9.62 -8.69 -5.21
N PRO A 31 -9.23 -9.92 -5.58
CA PRO A 31 -7.92 -10.19 -6.15
C PRO A 31 -7.70 -9.42 -7.46
N TYR A 32 -6.46 -8.95 -7.68
CA TYR A 32 -6.06 -8.18 -8.86
C TYR A 32 -6.93 -6.94 -9.14
N SER A 33 -7.50 -6.32 -8.10
CA SER A 33 -8.33 -5.12 -8.23
C SER A 33 -7.65 -3.89 -7.63
N PRO A 34 -6.52 -3.41 -8.17
CA PRO A 34 -5.85 -2.20 -7.68
C PRO A 34 -6.69 -0.93 -7.93
N ASP A 35 -7.62 -0.97 -8.88
CA ASP A 35 -8.60 0.07 -9.15
C ASP A 35 -9.64 0.26 -8.02
N LEU A 36 -9.86 -0.78 -7.21
CA LEU A 36 -10.71 -0.72 -6.01
C LEU A 36 -9.92 -0.37 -4.75
N ASN A 37 -8.60 -0.46 -4.79
CA ASN A 37 -7.74 -0.08 -3.67
C ASN A 37 -7.47 1.43 -3.71
N LEU A 38 -7.87 2.15 -2.66
CA LEU A 38 -7.73 3.60 -2.61
C LEU A 38 -6.27 4.06 -2.65
N CYS A 39 -5.36 3.31 -2.04
CA CYS A 39 -3.94 3.64 -2.04
C CYS A 39 -3.37 3.54 -3.47
N ASP A 40 -3.66 2.46 -4.19
CA ASP A 40 -3.19 2.27 -5.55
C ASP A 40 -3.82 3.30 -6.51
N ARG A 41 -5.15 3.47 -6.45
CA ARG A 41 -5.90 4.33 -7.36
C ARG A 41 -5.61 5.82 -7.18
N PHE A 42 -5.48 6.28 -5.94
CA PHE A 42 -5.37 7.71 -5.64
C PHE A 42 -3.99 8.08 -5.10
N LEU A 43 -3.57 7.48 -3.98
CA LEU A 43 -2.37 7.92 -3.26
C LEU A 43 -1.09 7.70 -4.08
N PHE A 44 -0.84 6.48 -4.54
CA PHE A 44 0.35 6.16 -5.31
C PHE A 44 0.33 6.80 -6.69
N ARG A 45 -0.85 6.99 -7.29
CA ARG A 45 -0.99 7.77 -8.52
C ARG A 45 -0.55 9.23 -8.31
N LYS A 46 -0.99 9.88 -7.22
CA LYS A 46 -0.59 11.25 -6.86
C LYS A 46 0.93 11.31 -6.58
N LEU A 47 1.45 10.38 -5.77
CA LEU A 47 2.88 10.34 -5.43
C LEU A 47 3.76 10.15 -6.66
N LYS A 48 3.40 9.24 -7.58
CA LYS A 48 4.14 9.06 -8.85
C LYS A 48 4.19 10.32 -9.70
N HIS A 49 3.11 11.12 -9.71
CA HIS A 49 3.10 12.38 -10.43
C HIS A 49 3.99 13.43 -9.75
N LEU A 50 3.94 13.53 -8.43
CA LEU A 50 4.72 14.51 -7.66
C LEU A 50 6.23 14.23 -7.65
N LEU A 51 6.61 12.95 -7.71
CA LEU A 51 8.01 12.50 -7.62
C LEU A 51 8.61 12.16 -8.99
N ARG A 52 7.90 12.43 -10.09
CA ARG A 52 8.28 11.95 -11.44
C ARG A 52 9.67 12.44 -11.88
N GLU A 53 10.01 13.66 -11.51
CA GLU A 53 11.24 14.34 -11.91
C GLU A 53 12.34 14.26 -10.83
N ASP A 54 12.04 13.64 -9.68
CA ASP A 54 13.01 13.48 -8.61
C ASP A 54 13.87 12.23 -8.88
N GLU A 55 15.19 12.36 -8.80
CA GLU A 55 16.14 11.24 -8.74
C GLU A 55 16.68 11.11 -7.31
N PHE A 56 16.84 9.87 -6.83
CA PHE A 56 17.28 9.60 -5.46
C PHE A 56 18.58 8.80 -5.47
N GLY A 57 19.61 9.32 -4.80
CA GLY A 57 20.88 8.62 -4.59
C GLY A 57 20.85 7.65 -3.41
N GLY A 58 19.84 7.75 -2.54
CA GLY A 58 19.74 6.92 -1.34
C GLY A 58 18.35 6.85 -0.71
N HIS A 59 18.21 5.95 0.27
CA HIS A 59 16.96 5.69 0.95
C HIS A 59 16.43 6.90 1.74
N GLU A 60 17.32 7.68 2.36
CA GLU A 60 16.95 8.85 3.16
C GLU A 60 16.33 9.95 2.29
N GLU A 61 16.93 10.22 1.12
CA GLU A 61 16.43 11.22 0.16
C GLU A 61 15.03 10.85 -0.34
N ALA A 62 14.82 9.59 -0.71
CA ALA A 62 13.50 9.12 -1.14
C ALA A 62 12.45 9.26 -0.02
N THR A 63 12.83 8.99 1.22
CA THR A 63 11.94 9.11 2.38
C THR A 63 11.54 10.58 2.63
N LEU A 64 12.49 11.51 2.60
CA LEU A 64 12.23 12.94 2.74
C LEU A 64 11.34 13.47 1.60
N ALA A 65 11.57 13.02 0.38
CA ALA A 65 10.77 13.42 -0.78
C ALA A 65 9.31 12.97 -0.66
N VAL A 66 9.06 11.73 -0.21
CA VAL A 66 7.71 11.23 0.06
C VAL A 66 7.05 12.03 1.19
N GLN A 67 7.75 12.28 2.30
CA GLN A 67 7.22 13.08 3.40
C GLN A 67 6.85 14.51 2.96
N ARG A 68 7.67 15.13 2.11
CA ARG A 68 7.39 16.43 1.49
C ARG A 68 6.15 16.36 0.60
N ALA A 69 6.04 15.34 -0.24
CA ALA A 69 4.92 15.16 -1.16
C ALA A 69 3.58 14.93 -0.43
N MET A 70 3.59 14.26 0.72
CA MET A 70 2.38 14.01 1.52
C MET A 70 1.86 15.24 2.27
N ARG A 71 2.67 16.30 2.43
CA ARG A 71 2.27 17.57 3.07
C ARG A 71 1.64 18.59 2.10
N ARG A 72 1.59 18.27 0.81
CA ARG A 72 1.05 19.13 -0.27
C ARG A 72 -0.36 18.72 -0.67
#